data_AF-A0A376U8H0-F1
#
_entry.id   AF-A0A376U8H0-F1
#
_cell.length_a   1.000
_cell.length_b   1.000
_cell.length_c   1.000
_cell.angle_alpha   90.00
_cell.angle_beta   90.00
_cell.angle_gamma   90.00
#
_symmetry.space_group_name_H-M   'P 1'
#
loop_
_entity.id
_entity.type
_entity.pdbx_description
1 polymer ?
#
loop_
_entity_poly.entity_id
_entity_poly.type
_entity_poly.pdbx_seq_one_letter_code
_entity_poly.pdbx_strand_id
1 'polypeptide(L)'
;MPDSESLFREAVAAIGYPCIVKPVMSSSGKGQTFIRSAEQLAQAWEYAQQGGRAGAGRVIVEGVVKFDFEITLLTVSAVDGVHFCAPVGHRQEDGDYRESWQPQQMSPLALERAQEIARKVVLALGGYGLFGVELFVCGDEVIFSEVSPRPHDTGMVTLISQDLSEFALHVRAFLGLPVGGIRQYGPASFCRYSATTDQSECHV
;
A
#
# COMPACT_ATOMS: atom_id res chain seq x y z
N MET A 1 7.11 12.64 -14.62
CA MET A 1 6.00 11.74 -14.98
C MET A 1 5.78 11.82 -16.47
N PRO A 2 6.17 10.79 -17.24
CA PRO A 2 5.96 10.75 -18.69
C PRO A 2 4.47 10.79 -19.08
N ASP A 3 4.16 11.55 -20.13
CA ASP A 3 2.83 11.64 -20.76
C ASP A 3 2.81 11.11 -22.22
N SER A 4 3.96 10.64 -22.70
CA SER A 4 4.17 10.10 -24.05
C SER A 4 5.15 8.92 -24.01
N GLU A 5 5.07 8.05 -25.01
CA GLU A 5 5.90 6.84 -25.07
C GLU A 5 7.41 7.18 -25.15
N SER A 6 7.76 8.26 -25.84
CA SER A 6 9.15 8.74 -25.92
C SER A 6 9.70 9.10 -24.54
N LEU A 7 8.97 9.92 -23.77
CA LEU A 7 9.36 10.29 -22.41
C LEU A 7 9.36 9.09 -21.46
N PHE A 8 8.49 8.10 -21.68
CA PHE A 8 8.49 6.86 -20.92
C PHE A 8 9.78 6.07 -21.16
N ARG A 9 10.21 5.92 -22.41
CA ARG A 9 11.46 5.23 -22.76
C ARG A 9 12.68 5.97 -22.21
N GLU A 10 12.69 7.30 -22.26
CA GLU A 10 13.73 8.12 -21.63
C GLU A 10 13.78 7.93 -20.11
N ALA A 11 12.62 7.92 -19.44
CA ALA A 11 12.54 7.69 -18.01
C ALA A 11 13.02 6.29 -17.62
N VAL A 12 12.67 5.25 -18.39
CA VAL A 12 13.20 3.89 -18.16
C VAL A 12 14.70 3.83 -18.38
N ALA A 13 15.23 4.50 -19.40
CA ALA A 13 16.67 4.57 -19.63
C ALA A 13 17.42 5.27 -18.47
N ALA A 14 16.81 6.30 -17.86
CA ALA A 14 17.39 7.01 -16.72
C ALA A 14 17.32 6.21 -15.41
N ILE A 15 16.24 5.46 -15.18
CA ILE A 15 16.06 4.63 -13.97
C ILE A 15 16.86 3.32 -14.07
N GLY A 16 16.98 2.75 -15.27
CA GLY A 16 17.59 1.44 -15.50
C GLY A 16 16.66 0.26 -15.24
N TYR A 17 17.20 -0.95 -15.31
CA TYR A 17 16.47 -2.20 -15.09
C TYR A 17 16.96 -2.93 -13.82
N PRO A 18 16.08 -3.65 -13.10
CA PRO A 18 14.64 -3.67 -13.30
C PRO A 18 13.95 -2.40 -12.79
N CYS A 19 12.85 -2.02 -13.43
CA CYS A 19 11.99 -0.91 -13.01
C CYS A 19 10.52 -1.27 -13.08
N ILE A 20 9.68 -0.47 -12.44
CA ILE A 20 8.24 -0.63 -12.42
C ILE A 20 7.62 0.58 -13.12
N VAL A 21 6.72 0.33 -14.07
CA VAL A 21 5.84 1.37 -14.60
C VAL A 21 4.45 1.20 -14.03
N LYS A 22 3.83 2.29 -13.57
CA LYS A 22 2.44 2.31 -13.12
C LYS A 22 1.71 3.57 -13.61
N PRO A 23 0.40 3.49 -13.93
CA PRO A 23 -0.40 4.67 -14.22
C PRO A 23 -0.47 5.55 -12.96
N VAL A 24 -0.40 6.88 -13.12
CA VAL A 24 -0.54 7.82 -11.98
C VAL A 24 -1.88 7.63 -11.25
N MET A 25 -2.91 7.18 -11.97
CA MET A 25 -4.24 6.88 -11.44
C MET A 25 -4.53 5.37 -11.52
N SER A 26 -3.78 4.59 -10.76
CA SER A 26 -3.97 3.14 -10.59
C SER A 26 -4.32 2.79 -9.14
N SER A 27 -4.91 1.60 -8.96
CA SER A 27 -5.17 0.98 -7.66
C SER A 27 -5.00 -0.53 -7.81
N SER A 28 -4.42 -1.19 -6.81
CA SER A 28 -4.31 -2.67 -6.75
C SER A 28 -3.57 -3.25 -7.97
N GLY A 29 -2.40 -2.67 -8.31
CA GLY A 29 -1.53 -3.15 -9.37
C GLY A 29 -2.07 -3.05 -10.82
N LYS A 30 -3.29 -2.54 -11.04
CA LYS A 30 -3.90 -2.51 -12.38
C LYS A 30 -3.13 -1.59 -13.33
N GLY A 31 -2.66 -2.11 -14.46
CA GLY A 31 -1.84 -1.34 -15.40
C GLY A 31 -0.36 -1.24 -15.00
N GLN A 32 0.05 -1.86 -13.89
CA GLN A 32 1.44 -1.90 -13.45
C GLN A 32 2.21 -2.99 -14.18
N THR A 33 3.43 -2.70 -14.63
CA THR A 33 4.32 -3.70 -15.24
C THR A 33 5.69 -3.69 -14.58
N PHE A 34 6.20 -4.88 -14.24
CA PHE A 34 7.60 -5.07 -13.82
C PHE A 34 8.48 -5.32 -15.05
N ILE A 35 9.33 -4.34 -15.37
CA ILE A 35 10.15 -4.29 -16.57
C ILE A 35 11.57 -4.76 -16.23
N ARG A 36 11.98 -5.88 -16.83
CA ARG A 36 13.32 -6.47 -16.70
C ARG A 36 14.20 -6.17 -17.90
N SER A 37 13.60 -5.89 -19.06
CA SER A 37 14.34 -5.67 -20.31
C SER A 37 13.58 -4.78 -21.30
N ALA A 38 14.29 -4.32 -22.33
CA ALA A 38 13.78 -3.34 -23.30
C ALA A 38 12.66 -3.89 -24.20
N GLU A 39 12.57 -5.21 -24.37
CA GLU A 39 11.55 -5.87 -25.19
C GLU A 39 10.15 -5.70 -24.59
N GLN A 40 10.06 -5.50 -23.27
CA GLN A 40 8.79 -5.33 -22.56
C GLN A 40 8.23 -3.91 -22.68
N LEU A 41 9.00 -2.93 -23.17
CA LEU A 41 8.62 -1.50 -23.12
C LEU A 41 7.32 -1.19 -23.88
N ALA A 42 7.15 -1.75 -25.08
CA ALA A 42 5.96 -1.48 -25.88
C ALA A 42 4.69 -1.98 -25.18
N GLN A 43 4.71 -3.23 -24.71
CA GLN A 43 3.59 -3.83 -23.99
C GLN A 43 3.34 -3.14 -22.64
N ALA A 44 4.40 -2.78 -21.91
CA ALA A 44 4.30 -2.10 -20.62
C ALA A 44 3.65 -0.71 -20.76
N TRP A 45 4.02 0.04 -21.79
CA TRP A 45 3.39 1.31 -22.11
C TRP A 45 1.91 1.13 -22.46
N GLU A 46 1.59 0.20 -23.37
CA GLU A 46 0.22 -0.03 -23.79
C GLU A 46 -0.67 -0.46 -22.61
N TYR A 47 -0.19 -1.38 -21.77
CA TYR A 47 -0.92 -1.84 -20.59
C TYR A 47 -1.14 -0.72 -19.56
N ALA A 48 -0.14 0.14 -19.34
CA ALA A 48 -0.29 1.31 -18.47
C ALA A 48 -1.34 2.29 -18.99
N GLN A 49 -1.43 2.51 -20.31
CA GLN A 49 -2.44 3.37 -20.91
C GLN A 49 -3.86 2.78 -20.83
N GLN A 50 -4.00 1.46 -20.86
CA GLN A 50 -5.29 0.77 -20.73
C GLN A 50 -5.76 0.62 -19.28
N GLY A 51 -4.83 0.54 -18.32
CA GLY A 51 -5.11 0.17 -16.92
C GLY A 51 -5.62 1.29 -16.02
N GLY A 52 -5.45 2.56 -16.40
CA GLY A 52 -5.84 3.71 -15.57
C GLY A 52 -7.35 3.90 -15.42
N ARG A 53 -7.82 4.29 -14.22
CA ARG A 53 -9.25 4.53 -13.93
C ARG A 53 -9.89 5.64 -14.78
N ALA A 54 -9.08 6.51 -15.40
CA ALA A 54 -9.51 7.63 -16.24
C ALA A 54 -9.07 7.51 -17.72
N GLY A 55 -8.60 6.34 -18.16
CA GLY A 55 -8.07 6.13 -19.52
C GLY A 55 -6.59 6.48 -19.69
N ALA A 56 -6.16 6.68 -20.95
CA ALA A 56 -4.78 7.00 -21.34
C ALA A 56 -4.29 8.25 -20.59
N GLY A 57 -3.16 8.12 -19.89
CA GLY A 57 -2.72 9.14 -18.95
C GLY A 57 -1.23 9.15 -18.72
N ARG A 58 -0.81 9.89 -17.70
CA ARG A 58 0.58 9.92 -17.26
C ARG A 58 0.95 8.64 -16.54
N VAL A 59 2.19 8.22 -16.70
CA VAL A 59 2.77 7.10 -15.96
C VAL A 59 3.86 7.58 -15.00
N ILE A 60 4.17 6.73 -14.03
CA ILE A 60 5.32 6.85 -13.14
C ILE A 60 6.24 5.68 -13.45
N VAL A 61 7.55 5.94 -13.56
CA VAL A 61 8.59 4.92 -13.66
C VAL A 61 9.40 4.97 -12.37
N GLU A 62 9.40 3.86 -11.64
CA GLU A 62 10.03 3.71 -10.33
C GLU A 62 11.13 2.65 -10.40
N GLY A 63 12.22 2.89 -9.67
CA GLY A 63 13.24 1.85 -9.46
C GLY A 63 12.71 0.76 -8.55
N VAL A 64 13.18 -0.47 -8.73
CA VAL A 64 12.83 -1.58 -7.83
C VAL A 64 13.61 -1.45 -6.53
N VAL A 65 12.88 -1.27 -5.42
CA VAL A 65 13.44 -1.32 -4.08
C VAL A 65 13.63 -2.79 -3.69
N LYS A 66 14.84 -3.15 -3.26
CA LYS A 66 15.10 -4.46 -2.68
C LYS A 66 14.92 -4.38 -1.17
N PHE A 67 13.77 -4.86 -0.69
CA PHE A 67 13.36 -4.78 0.70
C PHE A 67 13.23 -6.17 1.34
N ASP A 68 13.26 -6.23 2.67
CA ASP A 68 13.12 -7.47 3.45
C ASP A 68 11.64 -7.84 3.60
N PHE A 69 10.78 -6.84 3.84
CA PHE A 69 9.33 -6.98 3.88
C PHE A 69 8.66 -5.61 3.67
N GLU A 70 7.37 -5.65 3.34
CA GLU A 70 6.49 -4.50 3.21
C GLU A 70 5.52 -4.45 4.40
N ILE A 71 5.15 -3.24 4.80
CA ILE A 71 4.11 -3.03 5.82
C ILE A 71 3.11 -1.98 5.40
N THR A 72 1.90 -2.10 5.96
CA THR A 72 0.97 -1.00 6.12
C THR A 72 1.03 -0.51 7.57
N LEU A 73 1.43 0.75 7.78
CA LEU A 73 1.34 1.41 9.08
C LEU A 73 0.02 2.19 9.16
N LEU A 74 -1.01 1.54 9.71
CA LEU A 74 -2.31 2.18 9.93
C LEU A 74 -2.14 3.33 10.93
N THR A 75 -2.36 4.54 10.44
CA THR A 75 -2.09 5.78 11.16
C THR A 75 -3.38 6.58 11.28
N VAL A 76 -3.75 6.94 12.50
CA VAL A 76 -4.97 7.70 12.79
C VAL A 76 -4.59 9.14 13.10
N SER A 77 -5.20 10.10 12.39
CA SER A 77 -5.19 11.51 12.73
C SER A 77 -6.53 11.86 13.37
N ALA A 78 -6.52 12.25 14.64
CA ALA A 78 -7.72 12.58 15.40
C ALA A 78 -7.55 13.89 16.21
N VAL A 79 -8.60 14.30 16.90
CA VAL A 79 -8.63 15.55 17.69
C VAL A 79 -7.60 15.58 18.82
N ASP A 80 -7.22 14.41 19.34
CA ASP A 80 -6.23 14.24 20.40
C ASP A 80 -4.83 13.84 19.87
N GLY A 81 -4.60 13.99 18.56
CA GLY A 81 -3.29 13.81 17.93
C GLY A 81 -3.20 12.63 16.97
N VAL A 82 -1.96 12.24 16.65
CA VAL A 82 -1.67 11.12 15.73
C VAL A 82 -1.35 9.87 16.53
N HIS A 83 -2.08 8.79 16.24
CA HIS A 83 -1.93 7.48 16.87
C HIS A 83 -1.56 6.43 15.81
N PHE A 84 -0.83 5.39 16.22
CA PHE A 84 -0.40 4.31 15.32
C PHE A 84 -0.93 2.98 15.82
N CYS A 85 -1.41 2.15 14.89
CA CYS A 85 -1.54 0.72 15.14
C CYS A 85 -0.16 0.05 15.13
N ALA A 86 -0.08 -1.19 15.63
CA ALA A 86 1.10 -2.00 15.40
C ALA A 86 1.27 -2.26 13.89
N PRO A 87 2.52 -2.36 13.36
CA PRO A 87 2.77 -2.49 11.93
C PRO A 87 2.10 -3.76 11.40
N VAL A 88 1.41 -3.64 10.27
CA VAL A 88 0.74 -4.76 9.61
C VAL A 88 1.61 -5.23 8.46
N GLY A 89 2.16 -6.43 8.57
CA GLY A 89 2.85 -7.09 7.47
C GLY A 89 1.84 -7.69 6.52
N HIS A 90 2.18 -7.78 5.24
CA HIS A 90 1.31 -8.43 4.26
C HIS A 90 2.11 -9.07 3.13
N ARG A 91 1.44 -10.01 2.44
CA ARG A 91 1.94 -10.61 1.22
C ARG A 91 1.03 -10.22 0.06
N GLN A 92 1.63 -9.56 -0.93
CA GLN A 92 1.03 -9.38 -2.24
C GLN A 92 1.46 -10.50 -3.19
N GLU A 93 0.51 -10.99 -3.98
CA GLU A 93 0.73 -12.00 -5.02
C GLU A 93 -0.08 -11.59 -6.25
N ASP A 94 0.59 -11.46 -7.39
CA ASP A 94 0.01 -10.99 -8.67
C ASP A 94 -0.70 -9.63 -8.59
N GLY A 95 -0.21 -8.73 -7.73
CA GLY A 95 -0.78 -7.38 -7.54
C GLY A 95 -2.03 -7.36 -6.66
N ASP A 96 -2.40 -8.51 -6.09
CA ASP A 96 -3.48 -8.65 -5.13
C ASP A 96 -2.95 -9.00 -3.74
N TYR A 97 -3.52 -8.36 -2.73
CA TYR A 97 -3.32 -8.71 -1.33
C TYR A 97 -3.89 -10.10 -1.01
N ARG A 98 -3.08 -10.97 -0.39
CA ARG A 98 -3.46 -12.34 0.00
C ARG A 98 -3.67 -12.51 1.49
N GLU A 99 -2.68 -12.11 2.29
CA GLU A 99 -2.72 -12.28 3.74
C GLU A 99 -1.97 -11.15 4.45
N SER A 100 -2.47 -10.75 5.60
CA SER A 100 -1.83 -9.79 6.50
C SER A 100 -1.74 -10.34 7.90
N TRP A 101 -0.78 -9.84 8.65
CA TRP A 101 -0.56 -10.21 10.04
C TRP A 101 -0.11 -9.02 10.87
N GLN A 102 -0.39 -9.08 12.16
CA GLN A 102 -0.05 -8.04 13.11
C GLN A 102 0.35 -8.67 14.46
N PRO A 103 1.43 -8.19 15.11
CA PRO A 103 2.41 -7.21 14.61
C PRO A 103 3.41 -7.83 13.62
N GLN A 104 3.82 -7.09 12.60
CA GLN A 104 5.03 -7.37 11.84
C GLN A 104 6.26 -7.14 12.73
N GLN A 105 7.16 -8.12 12.78
CA GLN A 105 8.41 -7.96 13.50
C GLN A 105 9.34 -7.00 12.76
N MET A 106 9.87 -6.01 13.47
CA MET A 106 10.85 -5.04 12.98
C MET A 106 11.71 -4.51 14.13
N SER A 107 12.85 -3.90 13.80
CA SER A 107 13.68 -3.25 14.82
C SER A 107 12.97 -2.03 15.41
N PRO A 108 13.31 -1.63 16.66
CA PRO A 108 12.78 -0.39 17.23
C PRO A 108 13.08 0.84 16.38
N LEU A 109 14.27 0.89 15.76
CA LEU A 109 14.70 2.00 14.91
C LEU A 109 13.90 2.07 13.60
N ALA A 110 13.62 0.93 12.97
CA ALA A 110 12.76 0.87 11.79
C ALA A 110 11.33 1.34 12.15
N LEU A 111 10.78 0.90 13.29
CA LEU A 111 9.45 1.32 13.72
C LEU A 111 9.37 2.83 13.98
N GLU A 112 10.38 3.41 14.64
CA GLU A 112 10.47 4.86 14.87
C GLU A 112 10.46 5.63 13.55
N ARG A 113 11.31 5.23 12.59
CA ARG A 113 11.38 5.84 11.25
C ARG A 113 10.07 5.70 10.47
N ALA A 114 9.42 4.54 10.54
CA ALA A 114 8.11 4.31 9.94
C ALA A 114 7.05 5.28 10.50
N GLN A 115 7.01 5.45 11.83
CA GLN A 115 6.10 6.38 12.49
C GLN A 115 6.40 7.86 12.15
N GLU A 116 7.67 8.23 12.02
CA GLU A 116 8.05 9.58 11.59
C GLU A 116 7.56 9.89 10.17
N ILE A 117 7.79 8.97 9.23
CA ILE A 117 7.33 9.10 7.84
C ILE A 117 5.80 9.22 7.82
N ALA A 118 5.11 8.28 8.45
CA ALA A 118 3.65 8.25 8.49
C ALA A 118 3.05 9.52 9.12
N ARG A 119 3.63 10.01 10.22
CA ARG A 119 3.20 11.28 10.85
C ARG A 119 3.34 12.45 9.89
N LYS A 120 4.49 12.59 9.24
CA LYS A 120 4.75 13.69 8.28
C LYS A 120 3.78 13.64 7.11
N VAL A 121 3.55 12.46 6.54
CA VAL A 121 2.62 12.26 5.42
C VAL A 121 1.19 12.62 5.82
N VAL A 122 0.68 12.05 6.92
CA VAL A 122 -0.71 12.26 7.34
C VAL A 122 -0.98 13.71 7.75
N LEU A 123 -0.05 14.36 8.47
CA LEU A 123 -0.19 15.77 8.83
C LEU A 123 -0.14 16.69 7.61
N ALA A 124 0.66 16.36 6.59
CA ALA A 124 0.72 17.13 5.36
C ALA A 124 -0.55 16.99 4.50
N LEU A 125 -1.17 15.80 4.47
CA LEU A 125 -2.46 15.59 3.81
C LEU A 125 -3.61 16.28 4.55
N GLY A 126 -3.55 16.31 5.88
CA GLY A 126 -4.55 16.92 6.74
C GLY A 126 -5.85 16.13 6.88
N GLY A 127 -6.74 16.64 7.74
CA GLY A 127 -8.02 16.02 8.06
C GLY A 127 -7.93 14.98 9.18
N TYR A 128 -9.10 14.59 9.68
CA TYR A 128 -9.23 13.50 10.65
C TYR A 128 -9.75 12.24 9.98
N GLY A 129 -9.12 11.12 10.33
CA GLY A 129 -9.38 9.83 9.71
C GLY A 129 -8.27 8.83 9.98
N LEU A 130 -8.34 7.71 9.27
CA LEU A 130 -7.35 6.65 9.32
C LEU A 130 -6.73 6.55 7.93
N PHE A 131 -5.42 6.35 7.91
CA PHE A 131 -4.60 6.34 6.72
C PHE A 131 -3.81 5.04 6.70
N GLY A 132 -3.86 4.31 5.58
CA GLY A 132 -2.95 3.20 5.30
C GLY A 132 -1.68 3.75 4.68
N VAL A 133 -0.60 3.85 5.46
CA VAL A 133 0.71 4.29 4.95
C VAL A 133 1.53 3.06 4.59
N GLU A 134 1.81 2.88 3.30
CA GLU A 134 2.59 1.74 2.79
C GLU A 134 4.09 2.06 2.76
N LEU A 135 4.88 1.14 3.32
CA LEU A 135 6.31 1.32 3.55
C LEU A 135 7.07 0.05 3.18
N PHE A 136 8.23 0.22 2.55
CA PHE A 136 9.21 -0.85 2.36
C PHE A 136 10.28 -0.77 3.46
N VAL A 137 10.65 -1.91 4.04
CA VAL A 137 11.65 -2.00 5.12
C VAL A 137 12.88 -2.75 4.65
N CYS A 138 14.06 -2.14 4.82
CA CYS A 138 15.38 -2.67 4.43
C CYS A 138 16.33 -2.57 5.63
N GLY A 139 16.37 -3.60 6.48
CA GLY A 139 17.00 -3.53 7.79
C GLY A 139 16.35 -2.46 8.67
N ASP A 140 17.10 -1.42 8.99
CA ASP A 140 16.61 -0.26 9.75
C ASP A 140 16.11 0.89 8.86
N GLU A 141 16.37 0.85 7.55
CA GLU A 141 15.91 1.85 6.60
C GLU A 141 14.45 1.62 6.22
N VAL A 142 13.66 2.70 6.17
CA VAL A 142 12.24 2.65 5.83
C VAL A 142 11.97 3.62 4.68
N ILE A 143 11.34 3.12 3.63
CA ILE A 143 11.11 3.85 2.39
C ILE A 143 9.61 3.98 2.17
N PHE A 144 9.14 5.20 1.90
CA PHE A 144 7.76 5.48 1.57
C PHE A 144 7.38 4.91 0.20
N SER A 145 6.27 4.17 0.13
CA SER A 145 5.69 3.69 -1.12
C SER A 145 4.49 4.56 -1.53
N GLU A 146 3.39 4.46 -0.78
CA GLU A 146 2.17 5.22 -1.03
C GLU A 146 1.32 5.40 0.23
N VAL A 147 0.20 6.12 0.11
CA VAL A 147 -0.73 6.36 1.21
C VAL A 147 -2.18 6.34 0.73
N SER A 148 -3.01 5.58 1.43
CA SER A 148 -4.46 5.56 1.28
C SER A 148 -5.11 6.42 2.38
N PRO A 149 -5.82 7.52 2.05
CA PRO A 149 -6.49 8.38 3.04
C PRO A 149 -7.85 7.81 3.50
N ARG A 150 -7.84 6.52 3.86
CA ARG A 150 -9.00 5.71 4.25
C ARG A 150 -8.53 4.38 4.88
N PRO A 151 -9.45 3.59 5.47
CA PRO A 151 -9.19 2.18 5.78
C PRO A 151 -8.59 1.40 4.61
N HIS A 152 -7.68 0.48 4.94
CA HIS A 152 -6.85 -0.26 4.02
C HIS A 152 -7.19 -1.76 4.03
N ASP A 153 -7.12 -2.44 2.89
CA ASP A 153 -7.52 -3.86 2.81
C ASP A 153 -6.66 -4.78 3.69
N THR A 154 -5.37 -4.52 3.78
CA THR A 154 -4.45 -5.19 4.72
C THR A 154 -4.85 -4.97 6.18
N GLY A 155 -5.52 -3.87 6.49
CA GLY A 155 -5.99 -3.48 7.83
C GLY A 155 -7.17 -4.30 8.36
N MET A 156 -7.76 -5.17 7.54
CA MET A 156 -8.84 -6.08 7.95
C MET A 156 -8.45 -6.97 9.15
N VAL A 157 -7.15 -7.23 9.35
CA VAL A 157 -6.64 -7.95 10.54
C VAL A 157 -6.99 -7.26 11.86
N THR A 158 -7.22 -5.94 11.86
CA THR A 158 -7.62 -5.16 13.05
C THR A 158 -9.00 -5.55 13.59
N LEU A 159 -9.84 -6.21 12.79
CA LEU A 159 -11.15 -6.72 13.23
C LEU A 159 -11.04 -7.75 14.35
N ILE A 160 -9.92 -8.48 14.43
CA ILE A 160 -9.69 -9.52 15.44
C ILE A 160 -8.49 -9.20 16.36
N SER A 161 -7.56 -8.36 15.90
CA SER A 161 -6.29 -8.11 16.58
C SER A 161 -6.26 -6.91 17.51
N GLN A 162 -7.28 -6.04 17.46
CA GLN A 162 -7.34 -4.81 18.24
C GLN A 162 -8.68 -4.61 18.95
N ASP A 163 -8.68 -3.78 19.99
CA ASP A 163 -9.90 -3.31 20.67
C ASP A 163 -10.76 -2.41 19.78
N LEU A 164 -10.12 -1.60 18.94
CA LEU A 164 -10.75 -0.81 17.89
C LEU A 164 -10.23 -1.25 16.53
N SER A 165 -11.14 -1.70 15.66
CA SER A 165 -10.81 -1.96 14.26
C SER A 165 -10.49 -0.66 13.53
N GLU A 166 -9.81 -0.75 12.38
CA GLU A 166 -9.52 0.41 11.55
C GLU A 166 -10.79 1.20 11.17
N PHE A 167 -11.91 0.51 10.98
CA PHE A 167 -13.20 1.15 10.69
C PHE A 167 -13.72 1.97 11.87
N ALA A 168 -13.64 1.41 13.08
CA ALA A 168 -14.03 2.11 14.30
C ALA A 168 -13.12 3.32 14.57
N LEU A 169 -11.81 3.15 14.36
CA LEU A 169 -10.83 4.22 14.45
C LEU A 169 -11.10 5.35 13.44
N HIS A 170 -11.38 5.00 12.19
CA HIS A 170 -11.70 5.95 11.15
C HIS A 170 -12.92 6.80 11.52
N VAL A 171 -14.01 6.14 11.94
CA VAL A 171 -15.26 6.80 12.38
C VAL A 171 -15.03 7.70 13.58
N ARG A 172 -14.34 7.21 14.61
CA ARG A 172 -14.02 7.99 15.82
C ARG A 172 -13.26 9.26 15.47
N ALA A 173 -12.24 9.14 14.61
CA ALA A 173 -11.43 10.26 14.17
C ALA A 173 -12.23 11.32 13.40
N PHE A 174 -12.95 10.95 12.32
CA PHE A 174 -13.65 11.96 11.51
C PHE A 174 -14.87 12.57 12.21
N LEU A 175 -15.44 11.89 13.23
CA LEU A 175 -16.47 12.47 14.11
C LEU A 175 -15.90 13.41 15.18
N GLY A 176 -14.57 13.62 15.22
CA GLY A 176 -13.93 14.50 16.20
C GLY A 176 -13.91 13.93 17.62
N LEU A 177 -14.02 12.60 17.77
CA LEU A 177 -13.86 11.94 19.05
C LEU A 177 -12.36 11.64 19.29
N PRO A 178 -11.84 11.78 20.53
CA PRO A 178 -10.45 11.45 20.83
C PRO A 178 -10.21 9.96 20.57
N VAL A 179 -9.02 9.50 20.22
CA VAL A 179 -8.70 8.05 20.13
C VAL A 179 -8.33 7.52 21.50
N GLY A 180 -7.44 8.20 22.22
CA GLY A 180 -6.92 7.85 23.54
C GLY A 180 -5.77 6.83 23.46
N GLY A 181 -6.07 5.63 22.98
CA GLY A 181 -5.08 4.56 22.80
C GLY A 181 -5.64 3.43 21.96
N ILE A 182 -4.75 2.55 21.48
CA ILE A 182 -5.09 1.39 20.66
C ILE A 182 -4.43 0.18 21.31
N ARG A 183 -5.22 -0.83 21.68
CA ARG A 183 -4.72 -2.05 22.31
C ARG A 183 -4.64 -3.17 21.28
N GLN A 184 -3.46 -3.79 21.19
CA GLN A 184 -3.20 -4.96 20.35
C GLN A 184 -3.28 -6.24 21.21
N TYR A 185 -3.97 -7.28 20.73
CA TYR A 185 -4.30 -8.49 21.50
C TYR A 185 -3.30 -9.64 21.38
N GLY A 186 -2.19 -9.46 20.66
CA GLY A 186 -1.21 -10.50 20.35
C GLY A 186 -1.28 -10.95 18.88
N PRO A 187 -0.42 -11.89 18.46
CA PRO A 187 -0.28 -12.27 17.05
C PRO A 187 -1.61 -12.69 16.41
N ALA A 188 -1.94 -12.08 15.28
CA ALA A 188 -3.16 -12.34 14.52
C ALA A 188 -2.89 -12.23 13.03
N SER A 189 -3.71 -12.91 12.23
CA SER A 189 -3.63 -12.89 10.76
C SER A 189 -5.01 -12.84 10.12
N PHE A 190 -5.08 -12.24 8.94
CA PHE A 190 -6.26 -12.25 8.08
C PHE A 190 -5.84 -12.77 6.71
N CYS A 191 -6.63 -13.69 6.13
CA CYS A 191 -6.40 -14.21 4.79
C CYS A 191 -7.62 -13.93 3.93
N ARG A 192 -7.40 -13.34 2.75
CA ARG A 192 -8.45 -13.06 1.78
C ARG A 192 -8.87 -14.35 1.10
N TYR A 193 -10.14 -14.68 1.20
CA TYR A 193 -10.74 -15.73 0.39
C TYR A 193 -11.09 -15.20 -1.00
N SER A 194 -10.46 -15.73 -2.05
CA SER A 194 -10.87 -15.52 -3.44
C SER A 194 -11.53 -16.79 -3.96
N ALA A 195 -12.84 -16.74 -4.25
CA ALA A 195 -13.50 -17.85 -4.92
C ALA A 195 -12.89 -18.01 -6.33
N THR A 196 -12.20 -19.11 -6.58
CA THR A 196 -11.91 -19.54 -7.95
C THR A 196 -13.23 -19.87 -8.61
N THR A 197 -13.66 -19.08 -9.59
CA THR A 197 -14.71 -19.50 -10.52
C THR A 197 -14.16 -20.61 -11.39
N ASP A 198 -14.19 -21.83 -10.88
CA ASP A 198 -14.24 -23.01 -11.73
C ASP A 198 -15.70 -23.16 -12.18
N GLN A 199 -16.06 -22.50 -13.29
CA GLN A 199 -17.34 -22.74 -13.97
C GLN A 199 -17.22 -23.98 -14.88
N SER A 200 -16.75 -25.10 -14.36
CA SER A 200 -16.71 -26.35 -15.10
C SER A 200 -17.20 -27.56 -14.29
N GLU A 201 -18.30 -27.43 -13.54
CA GLU A 201 -19.10 -28.60 -13.14
C GLU A 201 -20.46 -28.15 -12.55
N CYS A 202 -21.42 -27.87 -13.43
CA CYS A 202 -22.83 -27.90 -13.05
C CYS A 202 -23.66 -28.28 -14.29
N HIS A 203 -23.49 -29.54 -14.69
CA HIS A 203 -24.50 -30.24 -15.49
C HIS A 203 -25.39 -31.02 -14.52
N VAL A 204 -26.59 -30.49 -14.29
CA VAL A 204 -27.75 -31.30 -13.87
C VAL A 204 -28.58 -31.55 -15.12
#